data_AF-B7J944-F1
#
_entry.id   AF-B7J944-F1
#
_cell.length_a   1.000
_cell.length_b   1.000
_cell.length_c   1.000
_cell.angle_alpha   90.00
_cell.angle_beta   90.00
_cell.angle_gamma   90.00
#
_symmetry.space_group_name_H-M   'P 1'
#
loop_
_entity.id
_entity.type
_entity.pdbx_description
1 polymer ?
#
loop_
_entity_poly.entity_id
_entity_poly.type
_entity_poly.pdbx_seq_one_letter_code
_entity_poly.pdbx_strand_id
1 'polypeptide(L)'
;MLTPGSREILEHWHSASVPEWEFLWADAARRLALRAAWQQSLLPHWWAAAADAQALQVVADTLALLAEAESLPPALLAAALQVQETSLVKPAAMLPAALMSEAANPMPLDMEADTFAKAIEDRDLETLAPLLFSMAADDNARRVVLHRLAQRLADDNHAQGLRTILYGQWQGAAADLPARTFSLGALALLQSHWQLPSGVAVVVPEGRASRDPAVDKPLLHALRERDLPAFMGRIRALGDQPLDAIRQLFLTVTLMIIEGGGGKEPLPLLRLYVWLGSLLALPHRSLRQARKVLFSAAATTFGFAGWQRQEDWPHFSMLAAYRERAAIEPVPEPFSWQGPLYAAASGSGPQWWLQVAERGVAQTGLPGFWSLWRTARRAGSLTGGAALAWIHPLVVLRLFPG
;
A
#
# COMPACT_ATOMS: atom_id res chain seq x y z
N MET A 1 -6.13 -0.48 -23.45
CA MET A 1 -6.17 0.35 -24.68
C MET A 1 -6.79 1.68 -24.30
N LEU A 2 -6.12 2.78 -24.64
CA LEU A 2 -6.65 4.13 -24.39
C LEU A 2 -7.82 4.40 -25.34
N THR A 3 -8.92 4.89 -24.79
CA THR A 3 -9.99 5.47 -25.63
C THR A 3 -9.52 6.79 -26.25
N PRO A 4 -10.12 7.26 -27.35
CA PRO A 4 -9.79 8.57 -27.93
C PRO A 4 -9.83 9.70 -26.90
N GLY A 5 -10.90 9.78 -26.11
CA GLY A 5 -11.03 10.80 -25.06
C GLY A 5 -9.99 10.66 -23.94
N SER A 6 -9.61 9.43 -23.57
CA SER A 6 -8.52 9.20 -22.61
C SER A 6 -7.17 9.67 -23.14
N ARG A 7 -6.93 9.54 -24.45
CA ARG A 7 -5.69 10.03 -25.07
C ARG A 7 -5.67 11.55 -25.08
N GLU A 8 -6.74 12.18 -25.54
CA GLU A 8 -6.86 13.64 -25.63
C GLU A 8 -6.65 14.32 -24.27
N ILE A 9 -7.26 13.80 -23.20
CA ILE A 9 -7.11 14.39 -21.86
C ILE A 9 -5.71 14.22 -21.29
N LEU A 10 -5.00 13.13 -21.60
CA LEU A 10 -3.61 12.93 -21.20
C LEU A 10 -2.68 13.84 -21.99
N GLU A 11 -2.85 13.93 -23.32
CA GLU A 11 -2.07 14.85 -24.15
C GLU A 11 -2.23 16.31 -23.70
N HIS A 12 -3.46 16.70 -23.36
CA HIS A 12 -3.73 18.01 -22.78
C HIS A 12 -3.06 18.17 -21.41
N TRP A 13 -3.14 17.17 -20.53
CA TRP A 13 -2.45 17.20 -19.24
C TRP A 13 -0.92 17.34 -19.38
N HIS A 14 -0.30 16.58 -20.29
CA HIS A 14 1.15 16.61 -20.52
C HIS A 14 1.65 17.93 -21.12
N SER A 15 0.79 18.65 -21.84
CA SER A 15 1.12 19.94 -22.49
C SER A 15 0.61 21.17 -21.74
N ALA A 16 -0.21 20.98 -20.72
CA ALA A 16 -0.82 22.05 -19.95
C ALA A 16 0.19 22.83 -19.09
N SER A 17 -0.07 24.12 -18.95
CA SER A 17 0.56 25.02 -18.00
C SER A 17 -0.04 24.88 -16.60
N VAL A 18 0.61 25.46 -15.58
CA VAL A 18 0.12 25.41 -14.19
C VAL A 18 -1.34 25.89 -14.05
N PRO A 19 -1.75 27.04 -14.62
CA PRO A 19 -3.16 27.47 -14.55
C PRO A 19 -4.14 26.50 -15.22
N GLU A 20 -3.71 25.83 -16.29
CA GLU A 20 -4.54 24.84 -16.99
C GLU A 20 -4.68 23.55 -16.19
N TRP A 21 -3.62 23.11 -15.50
CA TRP A 21 -3.73 22.01 -14.55
C TRP A 21 -4.72 22.31 -13.42
N GLU A 22 -4.65 23.50 -12.83
CA GLU A 22 -5.62 23.94 -11.81
C GLU A 22 -7.05 23.93 -12.35
N PHE A 23 -7.26 24.40 -13.57
CA PHE A 23 -8.57 24.41 -14.22
C PHE A 23 -9.12 22.99 -14.47
N LEU A 24 -8.29 22.08 -14.99
CA LEU A 24 -8.66 20.67 -15.18
C LEU A 24 -8.97 19.98 -13.86
N TRP A 25 -8.18 20.32 -12.83
CA TRP A 25 -8.28 19.70 -11.52
C TRP A 25 -9.42 20.29 -10.68
N ALA A 26 -9.96 21.47 -10.99
CA ALA A 26 -11.11 22.05 -10.29
C ALA A 26 -12.42 21.29 -10.57
N ASP A 27 -12.59 20.74 -11.77
CA ASP A 27 -13.80 20.04 -12.21
C ASP A 27 -13.75 18.54 -11.83
N ALA A 28 -14.72 18.08 -11.05
CA ALA A 28 -14.79 16.69 -10.58
C ALA A 28 -14.91 15.66 -11.72
N ALA A 29 -15.66 15.96 -12.78
CA ALA A 29 -15.81 15.07 -13.91
C ALA A 29 -14.50 14.96 -14.71
N ARG A 30 -13.78 16.09 -14.87
CA ARG A 30 -12.47 16.11 -15.52
C ARG A 30 -11.40 15.39 -14.70
N ARG A 31 -11.39 15.58 -13.37
CA ARG A 31 -10.51 14.82 -12.45
C ARG A 31 -10.73 13.31 -12.60
N LEU A 32 -11.99 12.87 -12.59
CA LEU A 32 -12.32 11.45 -12.74
C LEU A 32 -11.90 10.92 -14.12
N ALA A 33 -12.18 11.67 -15.18
CA ALA A 33 -11.77 11.30 -16.55
C ALA A 33 -10.24 11.19 -16.67
N LEU A 34 -9.49 12.11 -16.07
CA LEU A 34 -8.03 12.09 -16.06
C LEU A 34 -7.49 10.90 -15.27
N ARG A 35 -8.01 10.63 -14.06
CA ARG A 35 -7.65 9.44 -13.26
C ARG A 35 -7.95 8.14 -14.01
N ALA A 36 -9.08 8.07 -14.71
CA ALA A 36 -9.44 6.92 -15.54
C ALA A 36 -8.48 6.76 -16.73
N ALA A 37 -8.10 7.86 -17.38
CA ALA A 37 -7.15 7.85 -18.48
C ALA A 37 -5.75 7.38 -18.03
N TRP A 38 -5.27 7.87 -16.88
CA TRP A 38 -4.02 7.41 -16.26
C TRP A 38 -4.01 5.90 -15.99
N GLN A 39 -5.09 5.37 -15.43
CA GLN A 39 -5.22 3.93 -15.18
C GLN A 39 -5.22 3.10 -16.46
N GLN A 40 -5.86 3.61 -17.53
CA GLN A 40 -5.81 2.97 -18.84
C GLN A 40 -4.43 3.04 -19.50
N SER A 41 -3.70 4.15 -19.28
CA SER A 41 -2.32 4.33 -19.75
C SER A 41 -1.35 3.42 -19.01
N LEU A 42 -1.56 3.21 -17.70
CA LEU A 42 -0.74 2.33 -16.86
C LEU A 42 -0.86 0.85 -17.23
N LEU A 43 -2.01 0.42 -17.74
CA LEU A 43 -2.33 -1.00 -17.97
C LEU A 43 -1.26 -1.77 -18.77
N PRO A 44 -0.76 -1.30 -19.93
CA PRO A 44 0.26 -2.02 -20.70
C PRO A 44 1.59 -2.17 -19.96
N HIS A 45 1.97 -1.18 -19.16
CA HIS A 45 3.18 -1.22 -18.32
C HIS A 45 3.02 -2.21 -17.17
N TRP A 46 1.86 -2.19 -16.51
CA TRP A 46 1.54 -3.14 -15.45
C TRP A 46 1.50 -4.58 -15.98
N TRP A 47 0.89 -4.80 -17.15
CA TRP A 47 0.83 -6.12 -17.76
C TRP A 47 2.23 -6.68 -18.08
N ALA A 48 3.14 -5.84 -18.56
CA ALA A 48 4.54 -6.20 -18.77
C ALA A 48 5.28 -6.50 -17.46
N ALA A 49 4.97 -5.76 -16.39
CA ALA A 49 5.58 -5.92 -15.08
C ALA A 49 5.12 -7.16 -14.32
N ALA A 50 4.07 -7.87 -14.75
CA ALA A 50 3.34 -8.86 -13.94
C ALA A 50 4.20 -9.96 -13.27
N ALA A 51 5.35 -10.33 -13.84
CA ALA A 51 6.27 -11.32 -13.29
C ALA A 51 7.47 -10.73 -12.52
N ASP A 52 7.61 -9.41 -12.46
CA ASP A 52 8.77 -8.70 -11.91
C ASP A 52 8.37 -7.90 -10.66
N ALA A 53 8.84 -8.35 -9.50
CA ALA A 53 8.54 -7.73 -8.21
C ALA A 53 9.09 -6.31 -8.07
N GLN A 54 10.18 -5.95 -8.76
CA GLN A 54 10.72 -4.60 -8.73
C GLN A 54 9.91 -3.68 -9.64
N ALA A 55 9.58 -4.11 -10.86
CA ALA A 55 8.72 -3.34 -11.75
C ALA A 55 7.32 -3.11 -11.15
N LEU A 56 6.75 -4.13 -10.51
CA LEU A 56 5.48 -4.02 -9.81
C LEU A 56 5.52 -3.09 -8.59
N GLN A 57 6.68 -2.86 -7.99
CA GLN A 57 6.81 -1.83 -6.95
C GLN A 57 6.57 -0.43 -7.51
N VAL A 58 7.08 -0.14 -8.71
CA VAL A 58 6.83 1.14 -9.39
C VAL A 58 5.35 1.28 -9.72
N VAL A 59 4.71 0.21 -10.19
CA VAL A 59 3.24 0.19 -10.41
C VAL A 59 2.49 0.48 -9.10
N ALA A 60 2.89 -0.13 -7.98
CA ALA A 60 2.27 0.10 -6.68
C ALA A 60 2.40 1.58 -6.24
N ASP A 61 3.55 2.21 -6.49
CA ASP A 61 3.76 3.62 -6.19
C ASP A 61 2.94 4.54 -7.10
N THR A 62 2.85 4.26 -8.39
CA THR A 62 1.97 4.99 -9.31
C THR A 62 0.52 4.90 -8.85
N LEU A 63 0.06 3.71 -8.44
CA LEU A 63 -1.28 3.52 -7.90
C LEU A 63 -1.48 4.28 -6.57
N ALA A 64 -0.47 4.29 -5.69
CA ALA A 64 -0.51 5.04 -4.43
C ALA A 64 -0.64 6.55 -4.69
N LEU A 65 0.12 7.08 -5.66
CA LEU A 65 0.06 8.47 -6.10
C LEU A 65 -1.33 8.80 -6.68
N LEU A 66 -1.85 7.97 -7.59
CA LEU A 66 -3.19 8.17 -8.18
C LEU A 66 -4.32 8.11 -7.15
N ALA A 67 -4.14 7.32 -6.09
CA ALA A 67 -5.13 7.20 -5.01
C ALA A 67 -5.12 8.38 -4.04
N GLU A 68 -4.04 9.16 -4.00
CA GLU A 68 -3.89 10.35 -3.17
C GLU A 68 -3.81 11.64 -4.00
N ALA A 69 -4.17 11.56 -5.28
CA ALA A 69 -4.01 12.65 -6.22
C ALA A 69 -4.69 13.94 -5.75
N GLU A 70 -5.86 13.84 -5.11
CA GLU A 70 -6.59 15.00 -4.57
C GLU A 70 -5.92 15.65 -3.36
N SER A 71 -4.94 14.99 -2.75
CA SER A 71 -4.17 15.54 -1.63
C SER A 71 -2.94 16.32 -2.06
N LEU A 72 -2.70 16.44 -3.36
CA LEU A 72 -1.54 17.12 -3.93
C LEU A 72 -1.98 18.32 -4.79
N PRO A 73 -1.23 19.43 -4.77
CA PRO A 73 -1.38 20.48 -5.76
C PRO A 73 -1.19 19.92 -7.19
N PRO A 74 -1.99 20.35 -8.18
CA PRO A 74 -1.91 19.86 -9.56
C PRO A 74 -0.50 19.91 -10.18
N ALA A 75 0.26 20.99 -9.94
CA ALA A 75 1.63 21.11 -10.43
C ALA A 75 2.57 20.06 -9.83
N LEU A 76 2.43 19.77 -8.53
CA LEU A 76 3.21 18.73 -7.87
C LEU A 76 2.80 17.33 -8.33
N LEU A 77 1.50 17.09 -8.51
CA LEU A 77 0.98 15.84 -9.06
C LEU A 77 1.50 15.59 -10.48
N ALA A 78 1.50 16.61 -11.34
CA ALA A 78 2.01 16.51 -12.71
C ALA A 78 3.50 16.11 -12.72
N ALA A 79 4.33 16.79 -11.93
CA ALA A 79 5.75 16.47 -11.79
C ALA A 79 5.97 15.05 -11.22
N ALA A 80 5.20 14.66 -10.21
CA ALA A 80 5.26 13.32 -9.63
C ALA A 80 4.90 12.22 -10.63
N LEU A 81 3.82 12.41 -11.40
CA LEU A 81 3.38 11.46 -12.42
C LEU A 81 4.40 11.35 -13.55
N GLN A 82 5.00 12.46 -13.99
CA GLN A 82 6.05 12.46 -15.00
C GLN A 82 7.27 11.63 -14.55
N VAL A 83 7.71 11.80 -13.30
CA VAL A 83 8.79 10.99 -12.72
C VAL A 83 8.41 9.50 -12.69
N GLN A 84 7.18 9.18 -12.29
CA GLN A 84 6.71 7.78 -12.28
C GLN A 84 6.64 7.18 -13.69
N GLU A 85 6.13 7.91 -14.68
CA GLU A 85 6.08 7.47 -16.09
C GLU A 85 7.46 7.07 -16.61
N THR A 86 8.48 7.87 -16.34
CA THR A 86 9.86 7.55 -16.77
C THR A 86 10.45 6.33 -16.06
N SER A 87 9.90 5.95 -14.91
CA SER A 87 10.33 4.80 -14.12
C SER A 87 9.60 3.50 -14.49
N LEU A 88 8.50 3.58 -15.24
CA LEU A 88 7.75 2.41 -15.67
C LEU A 88 8.55 1.56 -16.68
N VAL A 89 8.42 0.24 -16.56
CA VAL A 89 8.98 -0.68 -17.55
C VAL A 89 8.36 -0.44 -18.93
N LYS A 90 9.03 -0.88 -20.00
CA LYS A 90 8.47 -0.79 -21.35
C LYS A 90 7.11 -1.49 -21.41
N PRO A 91 6.12 -0.89 -22.09
CA PRO A 91 4.78 -1.46 -22.17
C PRO A 91 4.79 -2.81 -22.90
N ALA A 92 3.87 -3.69 -22.55
CA ALA A 92 3.69 -4.95 -23.24
C ALA A 92 3.40 -4.70 -24.74
N ALA A 93 4.09 -5.44 -25.62
CA ALA A 93 3.93 -5.28 -27.06
C ALA A 93 2.50 -5.55 -27.53
N MET A 94 1.82 -6.51 -26.89
CA MET A 94 0.41 -6.83 -27.17
C MET A 94 -0.29 -7.19 -25.86
N LEU A 95 -1.51 -6.68 -25.69
CA LEU A 95 -2.41 -7.08 -24.62
C LEU A 95 -3.30 -8.24 -25.09
N PRO A 96 -3.73 -9.15 -24.20
CA PRO A 96 -4.65 -10.23 -24.56
C PRO A 96 -5.96 -9.72 -25.16
N ALA A 97 -6.50 -10.44 -26.15
CA ALA A 97 -7.74 -10.10 -26.82
C ALA A 97 -8.94 -10.04 -25.86
N ALA A 98 -8.97 -10.92 -24.84
CA ALA A 98 -9.96 -10.91 -23.77
C ALA A 98 -10.17 -9.54 -23.09
N LEU A 99 -9.13 -8.70 -23.02
CA LEU A 99 -9.23 -7.37 -22.42
C LEU A 99 -10.08 -6.39 -23.27
N MET A 100 -10.34 -6.75 -24.53
CA MET A 100 -11.18 -6.00 -25.47
C MET A 100 -12.60 -6.58 -25.58
N SER A 101 -12.91 -7.67 -24.89
CA SER A 101 -14.22 -8.31 -24.92
C SER A 101 -15.33 -7.37 -24.42
N GLU A 102 -16.54 -7.59 -24.94
CA GLU A 102 -17.75 -6.96 -24.41
C GLU A 102 -18.12 -7.55 -23.05
N ALA A 103 -18.94 -6.83 -22.29
CA ALA A 103 -19.45 -7.35 -21.03
C ALA A 103 -20.37 -8.56 -21.29
N ALA A 104 -20.26 -9.58 -20.45
CA ALA A 104 -21.22 -10.69 -20.47
C ALA A 104 -22.63 -10.20 -20.12
N ASN A 105 -23.65 -10.95 -20.51
CA ASN A 105 -25.01 -10.70 -20.03
C ASN A 105 -25.05 -10.95 -18.51
N PRO A 106 -25.64 -10.03 -17.72
CA PRO A 106 -25.74 -10.19 -16.27
C PRO A 106 -26.47 -11.47 -15.90
N MET A 107 -25.94 -12.18 -14.89
CA MET A 107 -26.56 -13.37 -14.30
C MET A 107 -26.91 -13.09 -12.82
N PRO A 108 -27.68 -13.97 -12.16
CA PRO A 108 -27.83 -13.91 -10.70
C PRO A 108 -26.46 -13.83 -10.00
N LEU A 109 -26.34 -12.94 -9.00
CA LEU A 109 -25.05 -12.59 -8.38
C LEU A 109 -24.32 -13.78 -7.75
N ASP A 110 -25.05 -14.75 -7.24
CA ASP A 110 -24.50 -16.02 -6.72
C ASP A 110 -23.81 -16.83 -7.84
N MET A 111 -24.46 -16.95 -8.99
CA MET A 111 -23.87 -17.58 -10.18
C MET A 111 -22.65 -16.82 -10.67
N GLU A 112 -22.73 -15.49 -10.78
CA GLU A 112 -21.58 -14.66 -11.18
C GLU A 112 -20.41 -14.80 -10.19
N ALA A 113 -20.68 -14.83 -8.88
CA ALA A 113 -19.65 -14.98 -7.86
C ALA A 113 -18.96 -16.35 -7.93
N ASP A 114 -19.70 -17.42 -8.20
CA ASP A 114 -19.17 -18.78 -8.34
C ASP A 114 -18.38 -18.94 -9.64
N THR A 115 -18.90 -18.43 -10.77
CA THR A 115 -18.17 -18.40 -12.04
C THR A 115 -16.89 -17.57 -11.92
N PHE A 116 -16.94 -16.41 -11.24
CA PHE A 116 -15.78 -15.56 -11.00
C PHE A 116 -14.71 -16.28 -10.18
N ALA A 117 -15.10 -16.94 -9.09
CA ALA A 117 -14.18 -17.69 -8.25
C ALA A 117 -13.49 -18.82 -9.04
N LYS A 118 -14.28 -19.59 -9.80
CA LYS A 118 -13.77 -20.68 -10.64
C LYS A 118 -12.80 -20.16 -11.72
N ALA A 119 -13.17 -19.10 -12.44
CA ALA A 119 -12.31 -18.53 -13.48
C ALA A 119 -10.97 -18.00 -12.93
N ILE A 120 -10.96 -17.47 -11.69
CA ILE A 120 -9.70 -17.10 -11.01
C ILE A 120 -8.81 -18.31 -10.74
N GLU A 121 -9.40 -19.41 -10.27
CA GLU A 121 -8.69 -20.65 -9.95
C GLU A 121 -8.11 -21.32 -11.21
N ASP A 122 -8.92 -21.38 -12.27
CA ASP A 122 -8.57 -21.97 -13.57
C ASP A 122 -7.66 -21.06 -14.42
N ARG A 123 -7.44 -19.81 -13.98
CA ARG A 123 -6.70 -18.77 -14.74
C ARG A 123 -7.31 -18.50 -16.12
N ASP A 124 -8.63 -18.62 -16.22
CA ASP A 124 -9.38 -18.48 -17.46
C ASP A 124 -9.70 -17.00 -17.72
N LEU A 125 -8.78 -16.31 -18.40
CA LEU A 125 -8.94 -14.90 -18.73
C LEU A 125 -10.12 -14.63 -19.67
N GLU A 126 -10.44 -15.58 -20.56
CA GLU A 126 -11.50 -15.41 -21.57
C GLU A 126 -12.89 -15.39 -20.93
N THR A 127 -13.11 -16.21 -19.90
CA THR A 127 -14.35 -16.15 -19.10
C THR A 127 -14.33 -14.98 -18.12
N LEU A 128 -13.17 -14.71 -17.51
CA LEU A 128 -13.04 -13.73 -16.43
C LEU A 128 -13.26 -12.28 -16.88
N ALA A 129 -12.69 -11.89 -18.04
CA ALA A 129 -12.76 -10.52 -18.51
C ALA A 129 -14.20 -10.02 -18.79
N PRO A 130 -15.03 -10.69 -19.64
CA PRO A 130 -16.39 -10.27 -19.91
C PRO A 130 -17.28 -10.30 -18.65
N LEU A 131 -17.06 -11.27 -17.75
CA LEU A 131 -17.76 -11.35 -16.46
C LEU A 131 -17.42 -10.16 -15.55
N LEU A 132 -16.13 -9.82 -15.43
CA LEU A 132 -15.70 -8.65 -14.64
C LEU A 132 -16.22 -7.34 -15.21
N PHE A 133 -16.35 -7.20 -16.53
CA PHE A 133 -16.94 -6.01 -17.13
C PHE A 133 -18.43 -5.88 -16.80
N SER A 134 -19.17 -7.00 -16.74
CA SER A 134 -20.57 -7.05 -16.26
C SER A 134 -20.66 -6.67 -14.78
N MET A 135 -19.95 -7.40 -13.92
CA MET A 135 -20.01 -7.23 -12.47
C MET A 135 -19.57 -5.84 -12.00
N ALA A 136 -18.66 -5.17 -12.72
CA ALA A 136 -18.18 -3.85 -12.34
C ALA A 136 -19.19 -2.71 -12.60
N ALA A 137 -20.23 -2.96 -13.39
CA ALA A 137 -21.30 -1.99 -13.65
C ALA A 137 -22.35 -1.94 -12.53
N ASP A 138 -22.43 -2.97 -11.69
CA ASP A 138 -23.30 -3.03 -10.52
C ASP A 138 -22.51 -2.85 -9.21
N ASP A 139 -22.97 -1.98 -8.32
CA ASP A 139 -22.26 -1.66 -7.08
C ASP A 139 -22.14 -2.84 -6.11
N ASN A 140 -23.15 -3.72 -6.06
CA ASN A 140 -23.13 -4.88 -5.18
C ASN A 140 -22.18 -5.96 -5.73
N ALA A 141 -22.24 -6.23 -7.03
CA ALA A 141 -21.34 -7.14 -7.71
C ALA A 141 -19.88 -6.65 -7.64
N ARG A 142 -19.64 -5.34 -7.80
CA ARG A 142 -18.32 -4.72 -7.61
C ARG A 142 -17.78 -4.94 -6.19
N ARG A 143 -18.61 -4.85 -5.15
CA ARG A 143 -18.20 -5.18 -3.77
C ARG A 143 -17.82 -6.66 -3.64
N VAL A 144 -18.55 -7.57 -4.29
CA VAL A 144 -18.20 -9.00 -4.31
C VAL A 144 -16.83 -9.20 -4.95
N VAL A 145 -16.57 -8.58 -6.11
CA VAL A 145 -15.26 -8.61 -6.77
C VAL A 145 -14.15 -8.13 -5.84
N LEU A 146 -14.32 -6.95 -5.21
CA LEU A 146 -13.35 -6.41 -4.26
C LEU A 146 -13.07 -7.39 -3.11
N HIS A 147 -14.10 -7.98 -2.52
CA HIS A 147 -13.95 -8.93 -1.41
C HIS A 147 -13.23 -10.21 -1.83
N ARG A 148 -13.58 -10.78 -2.98
CA ARG A 148 -12.95 -12.01 -3.50
C ARG A 148 -11.48 -11.77 -3.86
N LEU A 149 -11.17 -10.62 -4.48
CA LEU A 149 -9.79 -10.21 -4.74
C LEU A 149 -9.00 -10.03 -3.43
N ALA A 150 -9.56 -9.34 -2.43
CA ALA A 150 -8.90 -9.20 -1.13
C ALA A 150 -8.60 -10.57 -0.52
N GLN A 151 -9.57 -11.49 -0.50
CA GLN A 151 -9.39 -12.83 0.04
C GLN A 151 -8.26 -13.60 -0.66
N ARG A 152 -8.14 -13.45 -1.99
CA ARG A 152 -7.13 -14.17 -2.76
C ARG A 152 -5.74 -13.56 -2.67
N LEU A 153 -5.66 -12.24 -2.52
CA LEU A 153 -4.40 -11.47 -2.55
C LEU A 153 -3.83 -11.15 -1.15
N ALA A 154 -4.64 -11.25 -0.09
CA ALA A 154 -4.21 -10.95 1.30
C ALA A 154 -3.38 -12.06 1.96
N ASP A 155 -3.46 -13.29 1.43
CA ASP A 155 -2.90 -14.49 2.06
C ASP A 155 -1.40 -14.71 1.77
N ASP A 156 -0.81 -13.91 0.88
CA ASP A 156 0.51 -14.15 0.31
C ASP A 156 1.56 -13.16 0.85
N ASN A 157 2.67 -13.69 1.38
CA ASN A 157 3.79 -12.92 1.92
C ASN A 157 4.97 -12.76 0.94
N HIS A 158 4.84 -13.23 -0.30
CA HIS A 158 5.87 -13.08 -1.33
C HIS A 158 6.27 -11.61 -1.48
N ALA A 159 7.59 -11.36 -1.55
CA ALA A 159 8.16 -10.01 -1.59
C ALA A 159 7.58 -9.08 -0.52
N GLN A 160 7.45 -9.59 0.71
CA GLN A 160 6.88 -8.87 1.86
C GLN A 160 5.46 -8.36 1.59
N GLY A 161 4.63 -9.19 0.94
CA GLY A 161 3.20 -8.91 0.72
C GLY A 161 2.90 -8.01 -0.46
N LEU A 162 3.75 -8.00 -1.49
CA LEU A 162 3.61 -7.13 -2.67
C LEU A 162 2.22 -7.21 -3.33
N ARG A 163 1.62 -8.40 -3.41
CA ARG A 163 0.27 -8.60 -3.95
C ARG A 163 -0.80 -7.86 -3.13
N THR A 164 -0.69 -7.93 -1.80
CA THR A 164 -1.58 -7.23 -0.88
C THR A 164 -1.38 -5.72 -1.00
N ILE A 165 -0.13 -5.26 -1.12
CA ILE A 165 0.20 -3.85 -1.34
C ILE A 165 -0.45 -3.35 -2.63
N LEU A 166 -0.21 -4.04 -3.76
CA LEU A 166 -0.80 -3.70 -5.06
C LEU A 166 -2.33 -3.61 -4.98
N TYR A 167 -2.97 -4.60 -4.36
CA TYR A 167 -4.42 -4.58 -4.16
C TYR A 167 -4.86 -3.37 -3.34
N GLY A 168 -4.22 -3.08 -2.21
CA GLY A 168 -4.57 -1.95 -1.35
C GLY A 168 -4.39 -0.59 -2.05
N GLN A 169 -3.31 -0.44 -2.83
CA GLN A 169 -3.07 0.77 -3.61
C GLN A 169 -4.10 0.93 -4.73
N TRP A 170 -4.31 -0.12 -5.52
CA TRP A 170 -5.30 -0.14 -6.59
C TRP A 170 -6.72 0.11 -6.07
N GLN A 171 -7.16 -0.57 -5.01
CA GLN A 171 -8.49 -0.41 -4.44
C GLN A 171 -8.77 1.06 -4.09
N GLY A 172 -7.77 1.74 -3.51
CA GLY A 172 -7.85 3.17 -3.25
C GLY A 172 -7.92 4.03 -4.51
N ALA A 173 -7.11 3.71 -5.52
CA ALA A 173 -7.08 4.46 -6.78
C ALA A 173 -8.32 4.22 -7.66
N ALA A 174 -8.99 3.07 -7.47
CA ALA A 174 -10.05 2.56 -8.32
C ALA A 174 -11.45 2.69 -7.72
N ALA A 175 -11.63 3.37 -6.58
CA ALA A 175 -12.90 3.41 -5.85
C ALA A 175 -14.09 3.94 -6.68
N ASP A 176 -13.85 4.97 -7.48
CA ASP A 176 -14.84 5.73 -8.24
C ASP A 176 -14.68 5.57 -9.76
N LEU A 177 -13.74 4.75 -10.21
CA LEU A 177 -13.47 4.56 -11.64
C LEU A 177 -14.66 3.91 -12.36
N PRO A 178 -14.86 4.24 -13.65
CA PRO A 178 -15.81 3.55 -14.51
C PRO A 178 -15.56 2.03 -14.56
N ALA A 179 -16.62 1.26 -14.75
CA ALA A 179 -16.61 -0.21 -14.75
C ALA A 179 -15.45 -0.80 -15.56
N ARG A 180 -15.31 -0.38 -16.83
CA ARG A 180 -14.24 -0.89 -17.70
C ARG A 180 -12.83 -0.65 -17.14
N THR A 181 -12.56 0.57 -16.68
CA THR A 181 -11.24 0.91 -16.12
C THR A 181 -10.98 0.15 -14.82
N PHE A 182 -11.99 0.01 -13.97
CA PHE A 182 -11.93 -0.82 -12.77
C PHE A 182 -11.58 -2.27 -13.11
N SER A 183 -12.32 -2.91 -14.02
CA SER A 183 -12.13 -4.31 -14.40
C SER A 183 -10.75 -4.57 -15.00
N LEU A 184 -10.23 -3.64 -15.83
CA LEU A 184 -8.88 -3.77 -16.38
C LEU A 184 -7.80 -3.78 -15.29
N GLY A 185 -7.92 -2.95 -14.25
CA GLY A 185 -7.02 -2.98 -13.11
C GLY A 185 -7.16 -4.26 -12.27
N ALA A 186 -8.39 -4.75 -12.07
CA ALA A 186 -8.64 -6.03 -11.41
C ALA A 186 -7.99 -7.21 -12.16
N LEU A 187 -8.07 -7.22 -13.50
CA LEU A 187 -7.42 -8.21 -14.35
C LEU A 187 -5.89 -8.12 -14.28
N ALA A 188 -5.32 -6.91 -14.23
CA ALA A 188 -3.88 -6.72 -14.08
C ALA A 188 -3.36 -7.19 -12.70
N LEU A 189 -4.14 -7.00 -11.63
CA LEU A 189 -3.86 -7.58 -10.31
C LEU A 189 -3.83 -9.11 -10.36
N LEU A 190 -4.83 -9.73 -10.98
CA LEU A 190 -4.91 -11.19 -11.09
C LEU A 190 -3.78 -11.74 -11.96
N GLN A 191 -3.45 -11.07 -13.06
CA GLN A 191 -2.29 -11.41 -13.87
C GLN A 191 -0.99 -11.35 -13.05
N SER A 192 -0.78 -10.28 -12.28
CA SER A 192 0.38 -10.17 -11.38
C SER A 192 0.39 -11.30 -10.35
N HIS A 193 -0.78 -11.65 -9.83
CA HIS A 193 -0.91 -12.75 -8.87
C HIS A 193 -0.52 -14.11 -9.46
N TRP A 194 -0.95 -14.41 -10.68
CA TRP A 194 -0.66 -15.67 -11.36
C TRP A 194 0.79 -15.82 -11.84
N GLN A 195 1.46 -14.71 -12.15
CA GLN A 195 2.82 -14.68 -12.68
C GLN A 195 3.89 -14.65 -11.60
N LEU A 196 3.64 -13.97 -10.48
CA LEU A 196 4.58 -13.95 -9.37
C LEU A 196 4.69 -15.34 -8.72
N PRO A 197 5.85 -15.70 -8.12
CA PRO A 197 5.98 -16.91 -7.31
C PRO A 197 5.01 -16.92 -6.13
N SER A 198 4.57 -18.11 -5.70
CA SER A 198 3.82 -18.26 -4.46
C SER A 198 4.68 -17.88 -3.25
N GLY A 199 4.12 -17.19 -2.27
CA GLY A 199 4.76 -16.98 -0.97
C GLY A 199 4.80 -18.25 -0.12
N VAL A 200 5.46 -18.13 1.04
CA VAL A 200 5.56 -19.22 2.02
C VAL A 200 4.30 -19.21 2.89
N ALA A 201 3.51 -20.28 2.83
CA ALA A 201 2.39 -20.47 3.72
C ALA A 201 2.89 -20.78 5.14
N VAL A 202 2.60 -19.90 6.11
CA VAL A 202 2.87 -20.19 7.52
C VAL A 202 1.77 -21.10 8.06
N VAL A 203 2.17 -22.28 8.55
CA VAL A 203 1.27 -23.19 9.26
C VAL A 203 0.99 -22.60 10.65
N VAL A 204 -0.29 -22.34 10.93
CA VAL A 204 -0.73 -21.80 12.22
C VAL A 204 -0.76 -22.94 13.24
N PRO A 205 0.05 -22.89 14.32
CA PRO A 205 -0.10 -23.86 15.40
C PRO A 205 -1.44 -23.61 16.13
N GLU A 206 -2.26 -24.65 16.26
CA GLU A 206 -3.58 -24.58 16.93
C GLU A 206 -3.47 -24.46 18.47
N GLY A 207 -2.26 -24.62 19.02
CA GLY A 207 -2.02 -24.57 20.46
C GLY A 207 -2.14 -23.16 21.06
N ARG A 208 -2.89 -23.04 22.16
CA ARG A 208 -2.90 -21.83 22.99
C ARG A 208 -1.51 -21.63 23.63
N ALA A 209 -1.04 -20.39 23.66
CA ALA A 209 0.14 -20.05 24.45
C ALA A 209 -0.18 -20.25 25.95
N SER A 210 0.59 -21.09 26.64
CA SER A 210 0.66 -21.06 28.10
C SER A 210 1.28 -19.71 28.49
N ARG A 211 0.69 -19.00 29.47
CA ARG A 211 1.26 -17.76 30.01
C ARG A 211 2.48 -18.12 30.86
N ASP A 212 3.63 -18.23 30.22
CA ASP A 212 4.93 -18.35 30.86
C ASP A 212 5.48 -16.93 31.10
N PRO A 213 5.92 -16.56 32.33
CA PRO A 213 6.55 -15.27 32.63
C PRO A 213 7.74 -14.90 31.74
N ALA A 214 8.40 -15.87 31.10
CA ALA A 214 9.42 -15.62 30.07
C ALA A 214 8.85 -14.93 28.79
N VAL A 215 7.53 -14.89 28.62
CA VAL A 215 6.80 -14.35 27.44
C VAL A 215 6.37 -12.88 27.61
N ASP A 216 6.65 -12.25 28.76
CA ASP A 216 6.34 -10.83 28.98
C ASP A 216 7.33 -9.84 28.33
N LYS A 217 8.31 -10.35 27.60
CA LYS A 217 9.25 -9.54 26.82
C LYS A 217 8.49 -8.75 25.73
N PRO A 218 8.65 -7.42 25.63
CA PRO A 218 8.04 -6.64 24.56
C PRO A 218 8.52 -7.10 23.17
N LEU A 219 7.63 -7.05 22.17
CA LEU A 219 7.92 -7.51 20.80
C LEU A 219 9.21 -6.91 20.22
N LEU A 220 9.43 -5.60 20.41
CA LEU A 220 10.62 -4.90 19.94
C LEU A 220 11.90 -5.46 20.56
N HIS A 221 11.89 -5.75 21.87
CA HIS A 221 13.03 -6.32 22.57
C HIS A 221 13.31 -7.76 22.12
N ALA A 222 12.24 -8.56 21.97
CA ALA A 222 12.37 -9.92 21.46
C ALA A 222 12.98 -9.93 20.04
N LEU A 223 12.57 -9.01 19.16
CA LEU A 223 13.15 -8.88 17.83
C LEU A 223 14.60 -8.37 17.88
N ARG A 224 14.91 -7.37 18.71
CA ARG A 224 16.28 -6.83 18.82
C ARG A 224 17.28 -7.90 19.28
N GLU A 225 16.89 -8.73 20.24
CA GLU A 225 17.72 -9.81 20.77
C GLU A 225 17.64 -11.10 19.94
N ARG A 226 16.88 -11.10 18.83
CA ARG A 226 16.65 -12.27 17.97
C ARG A 226 16.09 -13.47 18.74
N ASP A 227 15.23 -13.19 19.72
CA ASP A 227 14.58 -14.15 20.60
C ASP A 227 13.27 -14.66 19.97
N LEU A 228 13.39 -15.68 19.11
CA LEU A 228 12.25 -16.28 18.42
C LEU A 228 11.19 -16.85 19.40
N PRO A 229 11.57 -17.59 20.47
CA PRO A 229 10.60 -18.10 21.43
C PRO A 229 9.75 -17.00 22.09
N ALA A 230 10.37 -15.93 22.59
CA ALA A 230 9.64 -14.83 23.23
C ALA A 230 8.75 -14.10 22.21
N PHE A 231 9.27 -13.81 21.02
CA PHE A 231 8.51 -13.15 19.95
C PHE A 231 7.26 -13.96 19.55
N MET A 232 7.44 -15.25 19.21
CA MET A 232 6.33 -16.10 18.79
C MET A 232 5.37 -16.42 19.94
N GLY A 233 5.86 -16.52 21.17
CA GLY A 233 5.03 -16.66 22.36
C GLY A 233 4.05 -15.50 22.49
N ARG A 234 4.54 -14.26 22.33
CA ARG A 234 3.70 -13.06 22.38
C ARG A 234 2.70 -12.99 21.23
N ILE A 235 3.13 -13.31 19.99
CA ILE A 235 2.23 -13.35 18.83
C ILE A 235 1.11 -14.39 19.01
N ARG A 236 1.42 -15.58 19.53
CA ARG A 236 0.42 -16.60 19.84
C ARG A 236 -0.57 -16.15 20.90
N ALA A 237 -0.10 -15.46 21.95
CA ALA A 237 -0.96 -14.92 23.00
C ALA A 237 -1.95 -13.87 22.47
N LEU A 238 -1.58 -13.13 21.42
CA LEU A 238 -2.44 -12.16 20.74
C LEU A 238 -3.28 -12.80 19.62
N GLY A 239 -3.12 -14.09 19.35
CA GLY A 239 -3.69 -14.76 18.19
C GLY A 239 -5.22 -14.80 18.18
N ASP A 240 -5.89 -14.60 19.32
CA ASP A 240 -7.36 -14.50 19.40
C ASP A 240 -7.87 -13.08 19.02
N GLN A 241 -6.98 -12.09 18.93
CA GLN A 241 -7.25 -10.72 18.49
C GLN A 241 -6.28 -10.34 17.35
N PRO A 242 -6.40 -10.96 16.16
CA PRO A 242 -5.38 -10.83 15.12
C PRO A 242 -5.20 -9.42 14.58
N LEU A 243 -6.24 -8.58 14.60
CA LEU A 243 -6.13 -7.19 14.15
C LEU A 243 -5.33 -6.34 15.14
N ASP A 244 -5.54 -6.54 16.43
CA ASP A 244 -4.75 -5.86 17.45
C ASP A 244 -3.31 -6.35 17.44
N ALA A 245 -3.08 -7.63 17.16
CA ALA A 245 -1.76 -8.19 16.92
C ALA A 245 -1.07 -7.56 15.70
N ILE A 246 -1.77 -7.39 14.57
CA ILE A 246 -1.24 -6.70 13.38
C ILE A 246 -0.95 -5.23 13.69
N ARG A 247 -1.80 -4.53 14.46
CA ARG A 247 -1.52 -3.15 14.92
C ARG A 247 -0.26 -3.09 15.79
N GLN A 248 -0.06 -4.05 16.68
CA GLN A 248 1.16 -4.15 17.49
C GLN A 248 2.39 -4.46 16.64
N LEU A 249 2.29 -5.33 15.64
CA LEU A 249 3.36 -5.55 14.67
C LEU A 249 3.67 -4.29 13.87
N PHE A 250 2.65 -3.55 13.41
CA PHE A 250 2.82 -2.31 12.67
C PHE A 250 3.55 -1.26 13.51
N LEU A 251 3.17 -1.09 14.77
CA LEU A 251 3.88 -0.24 15.73
C LEU A 251 5.31 -0.73 15.98
N THR A 252 5.51 -2.04 16.14
CA THR A 252 6.83 -2.62 16.39
C THR A 252 7.78 -2.40 15.21
N VAL A 253 7.31 -2.62 13.98
CA VAL A 253 8.06 -2.35 12.75
C VAL A 253 8.37 -0.86 12.60
N THR A 254 7.43 0.00 12.99
CA THR A 254 7.64 1.46 13.02
C THR A 254 8.81 1.84 13.93
N LEU A 255 8.82 1.34 15.16
CA LEU A 255 9.89 1.57 16.13
C LEU A 255 11.21 0.96 15.66
N MET A 256 11.17 -0.24 15.08
CA MET A 256 12.34 -0.90 14.49
C MET A 256 12.96 -0.03 13.38
N ILE A 257 12.16 0.54 12.48
CA ILE A 257 12.65 1.46 11.44
C ILE A 257 13.30 2.69 12.07
N ILE A 258 12.63 3.33 13.03
CA ILE A 258 13.14 4.52 13.74
C ILE A 258 14.52 4.24 14.38
N GLU A 259 14.72 3.05 14.95
CA GLU A 259 15.99 2.65 15.54
C GLU A 259 17.09 2.28 14.52
N GLY A 260 16.80 2.31 13.23
CA GLY A 260 17.74 1.95 12.16
C GLY A 260 17.72 0.46 11.79
N GLY A 261 16.63 -0.25 12.07
CA GLY A 261 16.38 -1.58 11.51
C GLY A 261 16.34 -1.55 9.98
N GLY A 262 16.65 -2.68 9.34
CA GLY A 262 16.71 -2.80 7.87
C GLY A 262 18.12 -2.61 7.27
N GLY A 263 19.05 -2.03 8.02
CA GLY A 263 20.46 -1.94 7.60
C GLY A 263 20.65 -1.13 6.31
N LYS A 264 21.45 -1.67 5.38
CA LYS A 264 21.80 -0.98 4.11
C LYS A 264 20.74 -1.10 3.01
N GLU A 265 19.78 -2.03 3.16
CA GLU A 265 18.74 -2.29 2.17
C GLU A 265 17.35 -1.97 2.76
N PRO A 266 16.86 -0.72 2.61
CA PRO A 266 15.62 -0.30 3.26
C PRO A 266 14.35 -0.86 2.61
N LEU A 267 14.40 -1.25 1.34
CA LEU A 267 13.21 -1.60 0.55
C LEU A 267 12.40 -2.79 1.11
N PRO A 268 13.01 -3.93 1.52
CA PRO A 268 12.25 -5.03 2.11
C PRO A 268 11.52 -4.62 3.40
N LEU A 269 12.15 -3.77 4.22
CA LEU A 269 11.55 -3.30 5.46
C LEU A 269 10.43 -2.27 5.21
N LEU A 270 10.63 -1.39 4.22
CA LEU A 270 9.59 -0.49 3.71
C LEU A 270 8.37 -1.30 3.26
N ARG A 271 8.56 -2.34 2.45
CA ARG A 271 7.47 -3.20 1.99
C ARG A 271 6.73 -3.85 3.15
N LEU A 272 7.44 -4.38 4.15
CA LEU A 272 6.80 -4.92 5.35
C LEU A 272 5.93 -3.88 6.06
N TYR A 273 6.41 -2.64 6.22
CA TYR A 273 5.63 -1.56 6.81
C TYR A 273 4.37 -1.24 6.00
N VAL A 274 4.50 -1.08 4.68
CA VAL A 274 3.39 -0.80 3.78
C VAL A 274 2.40 -1.98 3.75
N TRP A 275 2.90 -3.22 3.81
CA TRP A 275 2.06 -4.41 3.83
C TRP A 275 1.23 -4.48 5.11
N LEU A 276 1.81 -4.24 6.28
CA LEU A 276 1.07 -4.19 7.54
C LEU A 276 -0.01 -3.10 7.52
N GLY A 277 0.30 -1.91 7.00
CA GLY A 277 -0.69 -0.85 6.80
C GLY A 277 -1.80 -1.25 5.82
N SER A 278 -1.44 -1.93 4.74
CA SER A 278 -2.39 -2.45 3.74
C SER A 278 -3.32 -3.49 4.36
N LEU A 279 -2.77 -4.43 5.14
CA LEU A 279 -3.54 -5.44 5.85
C LEU A 279 -4.59 -4.82 6.77
N LEU A 280 -4.22 -3.81 7.57
CA LEU A 280 -5.17 -3.11 8.46
C LEU A 280 -6.32 -2.41 7.73
N ALA A 281 -6.14 -2.09 6.44
CA ALA A 281 -7.18 -1.49 5.61
C ALA A 281 -8.13 -2.53 4.97
N LEU A 282 -7.77 -3.82 4.99
CA LEU A 282 -8.56 -4.87 4.35
C LEU A 282 -9.76 -5.32 5.20
N PRO A 283 -10.85 -5.76 4.55
CA PRO A 283 -11.98 -6.35 5.26
C PRO A 283 -11.60 -7.73 5.83
N HIS A 284 -11.55 -7.84 7.17
CA HIS A 284 -11.27 -9.11 7.86
C HIS A 284 -12.56 -9.77 8.34
N ARG A 285 -13.03 -10.79 7.62
CA ARG A 285 -14.31 -11.48 7.92
C ARG A 285 -14.14 -12.83 8.61
N SER A 286 -12.95 -13.43 8.55
CA SER A 286 -12.68 -14.74 9.12
C SER A 286 -11.52 -14.67 10.10
N LEU A 287 -11.75 -15.13 11.34
CA LEU A 287 -10.70 -15.21 12.36
C LEU A 287 -9.55 -16.13 11.89
N ARG A 288 -9.87 -17.25 11.23
CA ARG A 288 -8.88 -18.19 10.70
C ARG A 288 -7.97 -17.53 9.67
N GLN A 289 -8.55 -16.75 8.75
CA GLN A 289 -7.79 -16.05 7.73
C GLN A 289 -6.92 -14.94 8.35
N ALA A 290 -7.50 -14.13 9.23
CA ALA A 290 -6.77 -13.08 9.93
C ALA A 290 -5.60 -13.63 10.76
N ARG A 291 -5.77 -14.80 11.38
CA ARG A 291 -4.66 -15.53 12.05
C ARG A 291 -3.57 -15.95 11.10
N LYS A 292 -3.91 -16.57 9.97
CA LYS A 292 -2.93 -16.99 8.96
C LYS A 292 -2.08 -15.80 8.50
N VAL A 293 -2.73 -14.69 8.16
CA VAL A 293 -2.07 -13.44 7.77
C VAL A 293 -1.18 -12.89 8.90
N LEU A 294 -1.68 -12.87 10.15
CA LEU A 294 -0.88 -12.45 11.31
C LEU A 294 0.41 -13.26 11.43
N PHE A 295 0.34 -14.59 11.37
CA PHE A 295 1.52 -15.44 11.52
C PHE A 295 2.48 -15.31 10.34
N SER A 296 1.97 -15.11 9.12
CA SER A 296 2.80 -14.76 7.96
C SER A 296 3.54 -13.43 8.16
N ALA A 297 2.83 -12.40 8.60
CA ALA A 297 3.43 -11.09 8.87
C ALA A 297 4.44 -11.13 10.02
N ALA A 298 4.15 -11.90 11.08
CA ALA A 298 5.07 -12.11 12.20
C ALA A 298 6.35 -12.82 11.76
N ALA A 299 6.25 -13.89 10.97
CA ALA A 299 7.41 -14.60 10.44
C ALA A 299 8.27 -13.69 9.55
N THR A 300 7.65 -12.91 8.67
CA THR A 300 8.36 -11.91 7.85
C THR A 300 9.02 -10.83 8.71
N THR A 301 8.35 -10.37 9.76
CA THR A 301 8.90 -9.37 10.70
C THR A 301 10.14 -9.92 11.43
N PHE A 302 10.09 -11.17 11.89
CA PHE A 302 11.24 -11.80 12.54
C PHE A 302 12.45 -11.96 11.63
N GLY A 303 12.26 -11.98 10.31
CA GLY A 303 13.36 -11.94 9.33
C GLY A 303 14.27 -10.71 9.46
N PHE A 304 13.80 -9.64 10.09
CA PHE A 304 14.55 -8.41 10.35
C PHE A 304 15.11 -8.30 11.78
N ALA A 305 14.98 -9.36 12.58
CA ALA A 305 15.45 -9.41 13.96
C ALA A 305 16.99 -9.31 14.07
N GLY A 306 17.49 -8.79 15.19
CA GLY A 306 18.93 -8.72 15.48
C GLY A 306 19.64 -7.46 14.99
N TRP A 307 18.93 -6.35 14.75
CA TRP A 307 19.58 -5.08 14.41
C TRP A 307 20.23 -4.45 15.65
N GLN A 308 21.27 -3.65 15.41
CA GLN A 308 21.82 -2.75 16.40
C GLN A 308 21.16 -1.39 16.22
N ARG A 309 20.71 -0.80 17.33
CA ARG A 309 20.17 0.56 17.32
C ARG A 309 21.27 1.52 16.92
N GLN A 310 20.99 2.37 15.94
CA GLN A 310 21.91 3.42 15.53
C GLN A 310 21.80 4.62 16.49
N GLU A 311 22.95 5.18 16.88
CA GLU A 311 23.04 6.27 17.85
C GLU A 311 22.81 7.66 17.24
N ASP A 312 22.78 7.75 15.92
CA ASP A 312 22.55 8.97 15.13
C ASP A 312 21.10 9.49 15.24
N TRP A 313 20.20 8.73 15.86
CA TRP A 313 18.78 9.04 15.97
C TRP A 313 18.30 9.11 17.43
N PRO A 314 17.41 10.06 17.78
CA PRO A 314 16.91 10.22 19.14
C PRO A 314 16.25 8.94 19.70
N HIS A 315 16.40 8.76 21.00
CA HIS A 315 15.67 7.73 21.75
C HIS A 315 14.18 8.04 21.78
N PHE A 316 13.34 7.01 21.97
CA PHE A 316 11.90 7.19 22.13
C PHE A 316 11.53 8.17 23.26
N SER A 317 12.25 8.15 24.39
CA SER A 317 12.05 9.10 25.49
C SER A 317 12.27 10.55 25.07
N MET A 318 13.27 10.81 24.21
CA MET A 318 13.55 12.14 23.67
C MET A 318 12.47 12.58 22.67
N LEU A 319 12.03 11.66 21.79
CA LEU A 319 10.93 11.92 20.85
C LEU A 319 9.63 12.26 21.60
N ALA A 320 9.30 11.48 22.63
CA ALA A 320 8.11 11.70 23.44
C ALA A 320 8.20 13.01 24.23
N ALA A 321 9.36 13.29 24.85
CA ALA A 321 9.58 14.54 25.59
C ALA A 321 9.45 15.77 24.68
N TYR A 322 10.00 15.73 23.46
CA TYR A 322 9.87 16.82 22.50
C TYR A 322 8.42 17.03 22.07
N ARG A 323 7.70 15.95 21.75
CA ARG A 323 6.29 16.01 21.32
C ARG A 323 5.41 16.84 22.27
N GLU A 324 5.56 16.67 23.57
CA GLU A 324 4.75 17.38 24.59
C GLU A 324 4.97 18.90 24.59
N ARG A 325 6.08 19.37 24.04
CA ARG A 325 6.50 20.78 24.03
C ARG A 325 6.67 21.33 22.61
N ALA A 326 6.47 20.51 21.58
CA ALA A 326 6.79 20.85 20.21
C ALA A 326 6.07 22.13 19.73
N ALA A 327 4.81 22.34 20.15
CA ALA A 327 4.03 23.53 19.76
C ALA A 327 4.56 24.86 20.34
N ILE A 328 5.42 24.82 21.36
CA ILE A 328 6.01 26.01 22.01
C ILE A 328 7.51 26.15 21.74
N GLU A 329 8.11 25.22 20.99
CA GLU A 329 9.51 25.32 20.56
C GLU A 329 9.64 26.09 19.24
N PRO A 330 10.84 26.63 18.92
CA PRO A 330 11.10 27.25 17.63
C PRO A 330 10.80 26.30 16.48
N VAL A 331 10.36 26.84 15.34
CA VAL A 331 10.08 26.08 14.13
C VAL A 331 11.37 25.34 13.70
N PRO A 332 11.38 23.99 13.72
CA PRO A 332 12.55 23.21 13.32
C PRO A 332 12.68 23.14 11.80
N GLU A 333 13.83 22.66 11.32
CA GLU A 333 13.97 22.30 9.91
C GLU A 333 12.95 21.22 9.52
N PRO A 334 12.24 21.35 8.38
CA PRO A 334 11.17 20.43 8.01
C PRO A 334 11.55 18.94 7.95
N PHE A 335 12.79 18.66 7.56
CA PHE A 335 13.30 17.30 7.37
C PHE A 335 14.17 16.80 8.53
N SER A 336 14.15 17.49 9.66
CA SER A 336 14.67 16.99 10.93
C SER A 336 13.68 16.03 11.60
N TRP A 337 14.12 15.23 12.57
CA TRP A 337 13.21 14.38 13.35
C TRP A 337 12.18 15.19 14.15
N GLN A 338 12.49 16.45 14.48
CA GLN A 338 11.58 17.40 15.12
C GLN A 338 10.46 17.86 14.19
N GLY A 339 10.74 18.02 12.89
CA GLY A 339 9.81 18.54 11.87
C GLY A 339 8.40 17.95 11.92
N PRO A 340 8.21 16.63 11.75
CA PRO A 340 6.90 16.01 11.80
C PRO A 340 6.21 16.12 13.16
N LEU A 341 6.99 16.12 14.25
CA LEU A 341 6.45 16.25 15.61
C LEU A 341 5.92 17.65 15.86
N TYR A 342 6.67 18.66 15.42
CA TYR A 342 6.24 20.06 15.41
C TYR A 342 5.01 20.25 14.54
N ALA A 343 4.99 19.68 13.33
CA ALA A 343 3.87 19.82 12.40
C ALA A 343 2.58 19.19 12.95
N ALA A 344 2.70 18.04 13.61
CA ALA A 344 1.58 17.41 14.30
C ALA A 344 1.07 18.24 15.48
N ALA A 345 1.97 18.85 16.27
CA ALA A 345 1.61 19.62 17.45
C ALA A 345 1.06 21.04 17.13
N SER A 346 1.57 21.67 16.07
CA SER A 346 1.19 23.03 15.64
C SER A 346 0.03 23.08 14.65
N GLY A 347 -0.46 21.92 14.17
CA GLY A 347 -1.52 21.83 13.18
C GLY A 347 -1.07 22.04 11.73
N SER A 348 0.24 22.21 11.46
CA SER A 348 0.81 22.36 10.12
C SER A 348 1.09 21.02 9.39
N GLY A 349 0.58 19.91 9.93
CA GLY A 349 0.73 18.55 9.36
C GLY A 349 0.44 18.45 7.85
N PRO A 350 -0.65 19.04 7.31
CA PRO A 350 -0.91 19.01 5.87
C PRO A 350 0.21 19.64 5.04
N GLN A 351 0.73 20.80 5.48
CA GLN A 351 1.83 21.48 4.79
C GLN A 351 3.13 20.68 4.86
N TRP A 352 3.42 20.05 6.00
CA TRP A 352 4.59 19.18 6.14
C TRP A 352 4.53 17.99 5.18
N TRP A 353 3.37 17.35 5.04
CA TRP A 353 3.19 16.24 4.08
C TRP A 353 3.39 16.67 2.62
N LEU A 354 3.05 17.92 2.27
CA LEU A 354 3.34 18.49 0.96
C LEU A 354 4.85 18.68 0.75
N GLN A 355 5.57 19.22 1.73
CA GLN A 355 7.04 19.36 1.67
C GLN A 355 7.73 18.00 1.49
N VAL A 356 7.24 16.95 2.17
CA VAL A 356 7.73 15.58 1.97
C VAL A 356 7.45 15.09 0.55
N ALA A 357 6.28 15.39 -0.02
CA ALA A 357 5.93 15.02 -1.39
C ALA A 357 6.80 15.76 -2.43
N GLU A 358 7.00 17.06 -2.28
CA GLU A 358 7.92 17.88 -3.11
C GLU A 358 9.32 17.27 -3.14
N ARG A 359 9.82 16.84 -1.98
CA ARG A 359 11.11 16.19 -1.88
C ARG A 359 11.14 14.81 -2.53
N GLY A 360 10.09 14.01 -2.38
CA GLY A 360 9.96 12.73 -3.06
C GLY A 360 10.03 12.85 -4.58
N VAL A 361 9.45 13.92 -5.14
CA VAL A 361 9.58 14.25 -6.56
C VAL A 361 11.02 14.63 -6.91
N ALA A 362 11.66 15.49 -6.12
CA ALA A 362 13.02 15.95 -6.35
C ALA A 362 14.07 14.81 -6.29
N GLN A 363 13.84 13.77 -5.49
CA GLN A 363 14.75 12.62 -5.36
C GLN A 363 14.60 11.56 -6.46
N THR A 364 13.76 11.81 -7.47
CA THR A 364 13.59 11.01 -8.70
C THR A 364 13.35 9.50 -8.47
N GLY A 365 12.07 9.10 -8.36
CA GLY A 365 11.67 7.72 -8.62
C GLY A 365 12.13 6.67 -7.61
N LEU A 366 12.44 7.07 -6.37
CA LEU A 366 12.85 6.14 -5.31
C LEU A 366 11.75 5.08 -5.06
N PRO A 367 12.06 3.78 -5.27
CA PRO A 367 11.06 2.72 -5.15
C PRO A 367 10.48 2.64 -3.73
N GLY A 368 9.15 2.53 -3.66
CA GLY A 368 8.36 2.47 -2.44
C GLY A 368 7.97 3.82 -1.85
N PHE A 369 8.46 4.95 -2.38
CA PHE A 369 8.24 6.27 -1.75
C PHE A 369 6.75 6.61 -1.62
N TRP A 370 5.98 6.58 -2.72
CA TRP A 370 4.57 6.98 -2.70
C TRP A 370 3.71 6.02 -1.88
N SER A 371 3.99 4.72 -1.95
CA SER A 371 3.35 3.72 -1.11
C SER A 371 3.61 3.97 0.38
N LEU A 372 4.85 4.33 0.74
CA LEU A 372 5.23 4.66 2.10
C LEU A 372 4.57 5.97 2.57
N TRP A 373 4.68 7.04 1.79
CA TRP A 373 4.11 8.36 2.07
C TRP A 373 2.62 8.24 2.37
N ARG A 374 1.88 7.54 1.50
CA ARG A 374 0.45 7.29 1.69
C ARG A 374 0.16 6.51 2.97
N THR A 375 0.90 5.42 3.21
CA THR A 375 0.67 4.56 4.37
C THR A 375 0.96 5.29 5.68
N ALA A 376 2.06 6.04 5.75
CA ALA A 376 2.44 6.80 6.93
C ALA A 376 1.46 7.95 7.21
N ARG A 377 1.00 8.66 6.18
CA ARG A 377 -0.02 9.71 6.32
C ARG A 377 -1.35 9.18 6.85
N ARG A 378 -1.73 7.95 6.47
CA ARG A 378 -2.99 7.31 6.91
C ARG A 378 -2.86 6.47 8.19
N ALA A 379 -1.66 6.27 8.72
CA ALA A 379 -1.40 5.37 9.85
C ALA A 379 -2.25 5.68 11.10
N GLY A 380 -2.55 6.95 11.38
CA GLY A 380 -3.45 7.32 12.48
C GLY A 380 -4.86 6.75 12.32
N SER A 381 -5.41 6.76 11.10
CA SER A 381 -6.72 6.16 10.83
C SER A 381 -6.68 4.62 10.89
N LEU A 382 -5.60 4.01 10.38
CA LEU A 382 -5.43 2.54 10.36
C LEU A 382 -5.28 1.95 11.77
N THR A 383 -4.71 2.71 12.70
CA THR A 383 -4.51 2.31 14.10
C THR A 383 -5.67 2.70 15.01
N GLY A 384 -6.73 3.32 14.48
CA GLY A 384 -7.87 3.79 15.27
C GLY A 384 -7.54 4.97 16.20
N GLY A 385 -6.54 5.78 15.85
CA GLY A 385 -6.11 6.92 16.66
C GLY A 385 -5.29 6.54 17.89
N ALA A 386 -4.58 5.40 17.85
CA ALA A 386 -3.79 4.91 18.98
C ALA A 386 -2.79 5.97 19.50
N ALA A 387 -2.48 5.90 20.80
CA ALA A 387 -1.64 6.88 21.50
C ALA A 387 -0.25 7.13 20.87
N LEU A 388 0.25 6.19 20.07
CA LEU A 388 1.54 6.25 19.38
C LEU A 388 1.45 6.56 17.88
N ALA A 389 0.27 6.91 17.34
CA ALA A 389 0.11 7.19 15.90
C ALA A 389 1.03 8.30 15.36
N TRP A 390 1.48 9.20 16.24
CA TRP A 390 2.34 10.34 15.93
C TRP A 390 3.78 9.98 15.51
N ILE A 391 4.24 8.74 15.73
CA ILE A 391 5.59 8.32 15.32
C ILE A 391 5.68 7.91 13.86
N HIS A 392 4.56 7.56 13.21
CA HIS A 392 4.55 7.06 11.83
C HIS A 392 5.14 8.03 10.79
N PRO A 393 4.95 9.36 10.89
CA PRO A 393 5.65 10.32 10.03
C PRO A 393 7.19 10.19 10.06
N LEU A 394 7.78 9.79 11.19
CA LEU A 394 9.23 9.64 11.34
C LEU A 394 9.79 8.51 10.46
N VAL A 395 8.97 7.54 10.09
CA VAL A 395 9.36 6.43 9.20
C VAL A 395 9.82 6.95 7.84
N VAL A 396 9.13 7.97 7.32
CA VAL A 396 9.44 8.55 6.01
C VAL A 396 10.81 9.22 6.05
N LEU A 397 11.08 10.00 7.09
CA LEU A 397 12.39 10.63 7.28
C LEU A 397 13.51 9.61 7.46
N ARG A 398 13.23 8.51 8.16
CA ARG A 398 14.25 7.50 8.47
C ARG A 398 14.62 6.65 7.26
N LEU A 399 13.66 6.32 6.41
CA LEU A 399 13.91 5.53 5.18
C LEU A 399 14.37 6.40 4.01
N PHE A 400 14.06 7.69 4.03
CA PHE A 400 14.47 8.67 3.01
C PHE A 400 15.16 9.89 3.66
N PRO A 401 16.34 9.70 4.28
CA PRO A 401 17.06 10.75 5.00
C PRO A 401 17.54 11.87 4.08
N GLY A 402 17.63 13.07 4.67
CA GLY A 402 18.04 14.38 4.10
C GLY A 402 18.86 14.31 2.83
#